data_AF-A0A504JKY4-F1
#
_entry.id   AF-A0A504JKY4-F1
#
_cell.length_a   1.000
_cell.length_b   1.000
_cell.length_c   1.000
_cell.angle_alpha   90.00
_cell.angle_beta   90.00
_cell.angle_gamma   90.00
#
_symmetry.space_group_name_H-M   'P 1'
#
loop_
_entity.id
_entity.type
_entity.pdbx_description
1 polymer ?
#
loop_
_entity_poly.entity_id
_entity_poly.type
_entity_poly.pdbx_seq_one_letter_code
_entity_poly.pdbx_strand_id
1 'polypeptide(L)'
;MTTNRKQKYYQDRFDEKYKVIKTNLEFDHPLTTTQKQWLRLQRLSHQKEGGIDPITPYKIEKLDELIPLLGYDWRSFKKSNGKKLLSFKKRIEEIKLTIFNNGAPDSNQFEWLKSKKRIFKRNPKSLSIQQQRQLDDLTELLGFSWRDIIIKKGNSIFNYYYYNIKNAILKGEDISDSDKDWLTSQGGRYAAKEYISIPEHQLERLEELKKLLKLPWEVSNTNQNPYINKEHKSTAQWFKEMAPFINITQIEYKYDMPKGLIQKFCKYDTPIDHRWVLVLEEFRKEFCDF
;
A
#
# COMPACT_ATOMS: atom_id res chain seq x y z
N MET A 1 37.32 39.11 -5.96
CA MET A 1 36.77 38.52 -7.21
C MET A 1 37.24 37.07 -7.49
N THR A 2 38.02 36.42 -6.63
CA THR A 2 38.56 35.06 -6.84
C THR A 2 37.61 33.90 -6.46
N THR A 3 36.54 34.17 -5.72
CA THR A 3 35.58 33.17 -5.23
C THR A 3 34.78 32.48 -6.35
N ASN A 4 34.53 33.19 -7.46
CA ASN A 4 33.67 32.69 -8.55
C ASN A 4 34.34 31.56 -9.37
N ARG A 5 35.65 31.68 -9.67
CA ARG A 5 36.39 30.65 -10.43
C ARG A 5 36.44 29.30 -9.71
N LYS A 6 36.63 29.33 -8.38
CA LYS A 6 36.70 28.12 -7.55
C LYS A 6 35.34 27.41 -7.47
N GLN A 7 34.25 28.15 -7.31
CA GLN A 7 32.90 27.58 -7.32
C GLN A 7 32.56 26.92 -8.67
N LYS A 8 32.85 27.60 -9.78
CA LYS A 8 32.65 27.05 -11.12
C LYS A 8 33.38 25.72 -11.33
N TYR A 9 34.65 25.63 -10.93
CA TYR A 9 35.43 24.40 -11.02
C TYR A 9 34.78 23.21 -10.27
N TYR A 10 34.27 23.42 -9.05
CA TYR A 10 33.61 22.35 -8.31
C TYR A 10 32.28 21.94 -8.93
N GLN A 11 31.54 22.90 -9.50
CA GLN A 11 30.31 22.62 -10.21
C GLN A 11 30.56 21.80 -11.48
N ASP A 12 31.54 22.19 -12.31
CA ASP A 12 31.92 21.45 -13.51
C ASP A 12 32.35 20.01 -13.17
N ARG A 13 33.13 19.85 -12.10
CA ARG A 13 33.55 18.52 -11.61
C ARG A 13 32.38 17.69 -11.09
N PHE A 14 31.40 18.32 -10.44
CA PHE A 14 30.17 17.65 -10.02
C PHE A 14 29.38 17.17 -11.24
N ASP A 15 29.16 18.05 -12.21
CA ASP A 15 28.38 17.77 -13.41
C ASP A 15 29.03 16.67 -14.27
N GLU A 16 30.36 16.65 -14.36
CA GLU A 16 31.11 15.58 -15.04
C GLU A 16 30.86 14.21 -14.37
N LYS A 17 31.01 14.12 -13.04
CA LYS A 17 30.78 12.87 -12.30
C LYS A 17 29.32 12.43 -12.38
N TYR A 18 28.41 13.38 -12.25
CA TYR A 18 26.98 13.16 -12.41
C TYR A 18 26.65 12.57 -13.79
N LYS A 19 27.15 13.19 -14.88
CA LYS A 19 26.91 12.75 -16.25
C LYS A 19 27.40 11.32 -16.47
N VAL A 20 28.61 10.99 -16.03
CA VAL A 20 29.17 9.63 -16.17
C VAL A 20 28.33 8.59 -15.40
N ILE A 21 27.89 8.92 -14.18
CA ILE A 21 27.02 8.02 -13.40
C ILE A 21 25.66 7.85 -14.09
N LYS A 22 25.05 8.95 -14.55
CA LYS A 22 23.75 8.93 -15.23
C LYS A 22 23.82 8.05 -16.48
N THR A 23 24.80 8.26 -17.33
CA THR A 23 25.03 7.46 -18.55
C THR A 23 25.23 5.98 -18.21
N ASN A 24 26.07 5.65 -17.23
CA ASN A 24 26.24 4.25 -16.83
C ASN A 24 24.93 3.60 -16.38
N LEU A 25 24.11 4.32 -15.60
CA LEU A 25 22.83 3.79 -15.15
C LEU A 25 21.79 3.70 -16.28
N GLU A 26 21.79 4.63 -17.23
CA GLU A 26 20.92 4.60 -18.42
C GLU A 26 21.19 3.37 -19.30
N PHE A 27 22.45 2.91 -19.35
CA PHE A 27 22.85 1.70 -20.08
C PHE A 27 22.88 0.44 -19.19
N ASP A 28 22.24 0.45 -18.02
CA ASP A 28 22.21 -0.67 -17.06
C ASP A 28 23.62 -1.18 -16.65
N HIS A 29 24.66 -0.35 -16.78
CA HIS A 29 26.01 -0.70 -16.35
C HIS A 29 26.15 -0.61 -14.82
N PRO A 30 26.85 -1.56 -14.19
CA PRO A 30 27.08 -1.51 -12.76
C PRO A 30 27.97 -0.32 -12.38
N LEU A 31 27.59 0.40 -11.31
CA LEU A 31 28.42 1.48 -10.79
C LEU A 31 29.76 0.95 -10.27
N THR A 32 30.84 1.64 -10.64
CA THR A 32 32.19 1.35 -10.16
C THR A 32 32.32 1.71 -8.67
N THR A 33 33.35 1.18 -8.00
CA THR A 33 33.64 1.51 -6.60
C THR A 33 33.80 3.01 -6.38
N THR A 34 34.47 3.70 -7.30
CA THR A 34 34.68 5.15 -7.26
C THR A 34 33.37 5.92 -7.35
N GLN A 35 32.44 5.50 -8.22
CA GLN A 35 31.13 6.13 -8.37
C GLN A 35 30.26 5.94 -7.13
N LYS A 36 30.25 4.74 -6.56
CA LYS A 36 29.55 4.44 -5.30
C LYS A 36 30.09 5.29 -4.14
N GLN A 37 31.42 5.40 -4.05
CA GLN A 37 32.07 6.25 -3.05
C GLN A 37 31.71 7.72 -3.24
N TRP A 38 31.67 8.20 -4.49
CA TRP A 38 31.24 9.57 -4.78
C TRP A 38 29.80 9.84 -4.33
N LEU A 39 28.84 8.95 -4.64
CA LEU A 39 27.44 9.07 -4.17
C LEU A 39 27.36 9.05 -2.64
N ARG A 40 28.16 8.20 -1.97
CA ARG A 40 28.28 8.18 -0.51
C ARG A 40 28.75 9.53 0.03
N LEU A 41 29.74 10.16 -0.61
CA LEU A 41 30.22 11.49 -0.21
C LEU A 41 29.16 12.57 -0.40
N GLN A 42 28.38 12.53 -1.49
CA GLN A 42 27.26 13.46 -1.69
C GLN A 42 26.21 13.31 -0.58
N ARG A 43 25.87 12.08 -0.19
CA ARG A 43 24.98 11.82 0.94
C ARG A 43 25.54 12.37 2.26
N LEU A 44 26.82 12.12 2.56
CA LEU A 44 27.43 12.66 3.78
C LEU A 44 27.43 14.20 3.79
N SER A 45 27.63 14.82 2.63
CA SER A 45 27.59 16.27 2.47
C SER A 45 26.17 16.84 2.62
N HIS A 46 25.14 16.07 2.25
CA HIS A 46 23.74 16.43 2.52
C HIS A 46 23.35 16.30 4.00
N GLN A 47 23.96 15.36 4.73
CA GLN A 47 23.67 15.15 6.15
C GLN A 47 24.40 16.12 7.07
N LYS A 48 25.57 16.62 6.67
CA LYS A 48 26.36 17.56 7.46
C LYS A 48 26.03 18.99 7.06
N GLU A 49 25.44 19.75 7.98
CA GLU A 49 25.39 21.21 7.85
C GLU A 49 26.82 21.78 7.94
N GLY A 50 27.20 22.63 6.99
CA GLY A 50 28.46 23.39 7.05
C GLY A 50 29.74 22.71 6.56
N GLY A 51 29.66 21.67 5.72
CA GLY A 51 30.85 21.07 5.08
C GLY A 51 31.58 22.02 4.10
N ILE A 52 32.83 21.69 3.74
CA ILE A 52 33.67 22.47 2.80
C ILE A 52 33.02 22.60 1.40
N ASP A 53 32.17 21.64 1.03
CA ASP A 53 31.35 21.68 -0.18
C ASP A 53 29.90 21.34 0.19
N PRO A 54 29.12 22.32 0.68
CA PRO A 54 27.74 22.09 1.06
C PRO A 54 26.93 21.73 -0.18
N ILE A 55 25.99 20.79 -0.02
CA ILE A 55 25.16 20.38 -1.13
C ILE A 55 24.20 21.51 -1.49
N THR A 56 24.32 22.04 -2.71
CA THR A 56 23.42 23.10 -3.18
C THR A 56 22.09 22.49 -3.64
N PRO A 57 20.98 23.26 -3.63
CA PRO A 57 19.70 22.79 -4.18
C PRO A 57 19.82 22.23 -5.61
N TYR A 58 20.66 22.84 -6.45
CA TYR A 58 20.99 22.35 -7.79
C TYR A 58 21.56 20.92 -7.77
N LYS A 59 22.53 20.64 -6.90
CA LYS A 59 23.12 19.29 -6.76
C LYS A 59 22.08 18.28 -6.30
N ILE A 60 21.19 18.68 -5.39
CA ILE A 60 20.09 17.83 -4.90
C ILE A 60 19.17 17.46 -6.05
N GLU A 61 18.70 18.44 -6.83
CA GLU A 61 17.83 18.21 -7.99
C GLU A 61 18.46 17.23 -8.98
N LYS A 62 19.74 17.44 -9.31
CA LYS A 62 20.49 16.53 -10.19
C LYS A 62 20.55 15.11 -9.62
N LEU A 63 20.90 14.95 -8.34
CA LEU A 63 20.96 13.62 -7.72
C LEU A 63 19.58 12.95 -7.63
N ASP A 64 18.50 13.73 -7.48
CA ASP A 64 17.13 13.22 -7.50
C ASP A 64 16.74 12.67 -8.88
N GLU A 65 17.29 13.22 -9.97
CA GLU A 65 17.16 12.61 -11.31
C GLU A 65 17.77 11.20 -11.37
N LEU A 66 18.71 10.83 -10.48
CA LEU A 66 19.29 9.48 -10.44
C LEU A 66 18.43 8.48 -9.67
N ILE A 67 17.47 8.91 -8.84
CA ILE A 67 16.66 8.00 -8.01
C ILE A 67 15.92 6.93 -8.85
N PRO A 68 15.28 7.28 -9.98
CA PRO A 68 14.59 6.28 -10.81
C PRO A 68 15.55 5.23 -11.38
N LEU A 69 16.77 5.66 -11.71
CA LEU A 69 17.84 4.86 -12.30
C LEU A 69 18.55 3.97 -11.27
N LEU A 70 18.85 4.52 -10.10
CA LEU A 70 19.44 3.80 -8.97
C LEU A 70 18.48 2.76 -8.38
N GLY A 71 17.17 3.03 -8.44
CA GLY A 71 16.15 2.20 -7.83
C GLY A 71 16.04 2.36 -6.31
N TYR A 72 16.76 3.32 -5.73
CA TYR A 72 16.69 3.70 -4.32
C TYR A 72 17.00 5.19 -4.16
N ASP A 73 16.59 5.75 -3.01
CA ASP A 73 16.92 7.11 -2.65
C ASP A 73 18.39 7.20 -2.26
N TRP A 74 19.18 7.98 -2.98
CA TRP A 74 20.62 8.18 -2.74
C TRP A 74 20.89 8.76 -1.33
N ARG A 75 19.90 9.42 -0.71
CA ARG A 75 19.97 9.92 0.67
C ARG A 75 19.91 8.81 1.71
N SER A 76 19.33 7.66 1.38
CA SER A 76 19.09 6.58 2.34
C SER A 76 20.35 5.72 2.57
N PHE A 77 20.59 5.32 3.83
CA PHE A 77 21.67 4.40 4.22
C PHE A 77 21.20 2.94 4.21
N LYS A 78 20.28 2.52 3.34
CA LYS A 78 19.90 1.11 3.35
C LYS A 78 21.09 0.28 2.85
N LYS A 79 21.84 -0.32 3.78
CA LYS A 79 22.68 -1.48 3.51
C LYS A 79 21.75 -2.49 2.86
N SER A 80 21.78 -2.61 1.54
CA SER A 80 21.22 -3.79 0.89
C SER A 80 21.89 -4.97 1.59
N ASN A 81 21.15 -5.83 2.28
CA ASN A 81 21.65 -6.97 3.07
C ASN A 81 22.39 -8.00 2.18
N GLY A 82 23.50 -7.61 1.55
CA GLY A 82 24.24 -8.41 0.56
C GLY A 82 23.51 -8.66 -0.76
N LYS A 83 22.18 -8.48 -0.84
CA LYS A 83 21.41 -8.74 -2.06
C LYS A 83 21.81 -7.75 -3.16
N LYS A 84 22.45 -8.27 -4.20
CA LYS A 84 22.79 -7.55 -5.44
C LYS A 84 21.52 -6.86 -5.95
N LEU A 85 21.58 -5.54 -6.12
CA LEU A 85 20.51 -4.80 -6.79
C LEU A 85 20.29 -5.42 -8.17
N LEU A 86 19.07 -5.88 -8.41
CA LEU A 86 18.66 -6.36 -9.72
C LEU A 86 18.44 -5.15 -10.63
N SER A 87 18.87 -5.26 -11.88
CA SER A 87 18.48 -4.28 -12.91
C SER A 87 16.96 -4.26 -13.05
N PHE A 88 16.42 -3.16 -13.59
CA PHE A 88 14.98 -3.02 -13.77
C PHE A 88 14.39 -4.20 -14.54
N LYS A 89 14.99 -4.52 -15.70
CA LYS A 89 14.59 -5.67 -16.53
C LYS A 89 14.63 -6.98 -15.75
N LYS A 90 15.73 -7.25 -15.03
CA LYS A 90 15.86 -8.50 -14.26
C LYS A 90 14.82 -8.60 -13.13
N ARG A 91 14.47 -7.46 -12.51
CA ARG A 91 13.40 -7.42 -11.49
C ARG A 91 12.03 -7.72 -12.09
N ILE A 92 11.72 -7.20 -13.28
CA ILE A 92 10.48 -7.51 -14.00
C ILE A 92 10.40 -9.02 -14.28
N GLU A 93 11.48 -9.62 -14.81
CA GLU A 93 11.52 -11.07 -15.08
C GLU A 93 11.36 -11.91 -13.80
N GLU A 94 11.98 -11.50 -12.69
CA GLU A 94 11.80 -12.15 -11.39
C GLU A 94 10.34 -12.10 -10.91
N ILE A 95 9.67 -10.95 -11.08
CA ILE A 95 8.25 -10.78 -10.76
C ILE A 95 7.38 -11.68 -11.64
N LYS A 96 7.63 -11.72 -12.96
CA LYS A 96 6.91 -12.61 -13.89
C LYS A 96 7.02 -14.07 -13.47
N LEU A 97 8.24 -14.54 -13.17
CA LEU A 97 8.48 -15.90 -12.70
C LEU A 97 7.77 -16.20 -11.37
N THR A 98 7.75 -15.23 -10.46
CA THR A 98 7.10 -15.39 -9.16
C THR A 98 5.58 -15.46 -9.30
N ILE A 99 4.99 -14.61 -10.15
CA ILE A 99 3.55 -14.67 -10.47
C ILE A 99 3.21 -16.00 -11.14
N PHE A 100 4.03 -16.47 -12.09
CA PHE A 100 3.80 -17.73 -12.78
C PHE A 100 3.80 -18.93 -11.82
N ASN A 101 4.75 -18.96 -10.87
CA ASN A 101 4.89 -20.07 -9.94
C ASN A 101 3.91 -20.01 -8.75
N ASN A 102 3.68 -18.80 -8.20
CA ASN A 102 2.98 -18.63 -6.92
C ASN A 102 1.63 -17.91 -7.05
N GLY A 103 1.23 -17.50 -8.26
CA GLY A 103 0.00 -16.74 -8.52
C GLY A 103 0.05 -15.26 -8.11
N ALA A 104 1.05 -14.84 -7.33
CA ALA A 104 1.19 -13.45 -6.88
C ALA A 104 2.66 -13.04 -6.65
N PRO A 105 3.01 -11.74 -6.79
CA PRO A 105 4.32 -11.23 -6.40
C PRO A 105 4.56 -11.37 -4.89
N ASP A 106 5.81 -11.52 -4.49
CA ASP A 106 6.18 -11.49 -3.07
C ASP A 106 6.06 -10.07 -2.45
N SER A 107 6.15 -9.97 -1.12
CA SER A 107 6.02 -8.69 -0.40
C SER A 107 7.07 -7.64 -0.84
N ASN A 108 8.31 -8.05 -1.10
CA ASN A 108 9.38 -7.14 -1.55
C ASN A 108 9.14 -6.67 -2.99
N GLN A 109 8.66 -7.55 -3.86
CA GLN A 109 8.27 -7.25 -5.23
C GLN A 109 7.10 -6.27 -5.25
N PHE A 110 6.10 -6.48 -4.40
CA PHE A 110 4.99 -5.54 -4.22
C PHE A 110 5.46 -4.16 -3.74
N GLU A 111 6.35 -4.11 -2.73
CA GLU A 111 6.92 -2.84 -2.27
C GLU A 111 7.75 -2.14 -3.37
N TRP A 112 8.44 -2.91 -4.20
CA TRP A 112 9.14 -2.36 -5.36
C TRP A 112 8.17 -1.77 -6.39
N LEU A 113 7.09 -2.48 -6.74
CA LEU A 113 6.04 -1.98 -7.65
C LEU A 113 5.37 -0.71 -7.08
N LYS A 114 5.07 -0.70 -5.78
CA LYS A 114 4.56 0.49 -5.06
C LYS A 114 5.53 1.67 -5.17
N SER A 115 6.83 1.42 -5.02
CA SER A 115 7.86 2.45 -5.17
C SER A 115 7.85 3.02 -6.60
N LYS A 116 7.79 2.17 -7.63
CA LYS A 116 7.72 2.62 -9.04
C LYS A 116 6.46 3.41 -9.33
N LYS A 117 5.31 3.02 -8.79
CA LYS A 117 4.08 3.83 -8.82
C LYS A 117 4.27 5.21 -8.18
N ARG A 118 4.86 5.30 -6.99
CA ARG A 118 5.10 6.60 -6.32
C ARG A 118 6.01 7.49 -7.15
N ILE A 119 7.06 6.93 -7.73
CA ILE A 119 8.01 7.63 -8.62
C ILE A 119 7.26 8.17 -9.86
N PHE A 120 6.48 7.32 -10.52
CA PHE A 120 5.68 7.72 -11.69
C PHE A 120 4.65 8.80 -11.36
N LYS A 121 3.92 8.67 -10.24
CA LYS A 121 2.93 9.66 -9.79
C LYS A 121 3.55 11.03 -9.50
N ARG A 122 4.77 11.04 -8.93
CA ARG A 122 5.52 12.28 -8.67
C ARG A 122 6.03 12.93 -9.93
N ASN A 123 6.57 12.14 -10.85
CA ASN A 123 7.08 12.62 -12.13
C ASN A 123 6.90 11.52 -13.20
N PRO A 124 5.92 11.65 -14.11
CA PRO A 124 5.68 10.63 -15.14
C PRO A 124 6.89 10.41 -16.08
N LYS A 125 7.74 11.44 -16.27
CA LYS A 125 8.94 11.36 -17.11
C LYS A 125 10.12 10.67 -16.42
N SER A 126 10.01 10.35 -15.13
CA SER A 126 11.06 9.69 -14.37
C SER A 126 11.28 8.22 -14.76
N LEU A 127 10.26 7.58 -15.33
CA LEU A 127 10.39 6.24 -15.92
C LEU A 127 10.47 6.38 -17.44
N SER A 128 11.45 5.71 -18.05
CA SER A 128 11.56 5.69 -19.50
C SER A 128 10.32 5.04 -20.12
N ILE A 129 9.98 5.39 -21.36
CA ILE A 129 8.84 4.79 -22.08
C ILE A 129 8.98 3.26 -22.12
N GLN A 130 10.20 2.75 -22.26
CA GLN A 130 10.48 1.32 -22.24
C GLN A 130 10.21 0.68 -20.86
N GLN A 131 10.60 1.34 -19.76
CA GLN A 131 10.30 0.88 -18.41
C GLN A 131 8.79 0.89 -18.12
N GLN A 132 8.08 1.89 -18.62
CA GLN A 132 6.61 1.95 -18.52
C GLN A 132 5.96 0.79 -19.25
N ARG A 133 6.39 0.51 -20.50
CA ARG A 133 5.90 -0.66 -21.26
C ARG A 133 6.16 -1.97 -20.52
N GLN A 134 7.37 -2.17 -19.98
CA GLN A 134 7.70 -3.37 -19.21
C GLN A 134 6.85 -3.54 -17.94
N LEU A 135 6.42 -2.44 -17.31
CA LEU A 135 5.47 -2.49 -16.19
C LEU A 135 4.04 -2.72 -16.67
N ASP A 136 3.66 -2.12 -17.80
CA ASP A 136 2.36 -2.34 -18.42
C ASP A 136 2.20 -3.81 -18.83
N ASP A 137 3.26 -4.49 -19.29
CA ASP A 137 3.28 -5.95 -19.54
C ASP A 137 2.98 -6.79 -18.28
N LEU A 138 3.23 -6.26 -17.07
CA LEU A 138 2.85 -6.94 -15.84
C LEU A 138 1.36 -6.82 -15.53
N THR A 139 0.65 -5.85 -16.13
CA THR A 139 -0.76 -5.58 -15.84
C THR A 139 -1.65 -6.77 -16.15
N GLU A 140 -1.39 -7.45 -17.27
CA GLU A 140 -2.10 -8.66 -17.67
C GLU A 140 -1.89 -9.80 -16.67
N LEU A 141 -0.64 -10.00 -16.22
CA LEU A 141 -0.27 -11.04 -15.26
C LEU A 141 -0.77 -10.76 -13.84
N LEU A 142 -0.81 -9.48 -13.44
CA LEU A 142 -1.28 -9.06 -12.13
C LEU A 142 -2.81 -9.06 -12.03
N GLY A 143 -3.53 -9.01 -13.16
CA GLY A 143 -4.99 -8.83 -13.20
C GLY A 143 -5.44 -7.41 -12.75
N PHE A 144 -4.49 -6.48 -12.64
CA PHE A 144 -4.72 -5.07 -12.32
C PHE A 144 -3.54 -4.21 -12.81
N SER A 145 -3.80 -2.94 -13.10
CA SER A 145 -2.72 -2.02 -13.50
C SER A 145 -1.76 -1.77 -12.33
N TRP A 146 -0.45 -1.86 -12.59
CA TRP A 146 0.57 -1.47 -11.60
C TRP A 146 0.42 0.01 -11.17
N ARG A 147 -0.18 0.85 -12.03
CA ARG A 147 -0.51 2.25 -11.74
C ARG A 147 -1.62 2.36 -10.70
N ASP A 148 -2.47 1.35 -10.62
CA ASP A 148 -3.61 1.23 -9.73
C ASP A 148 -3.32 0.34 -8.52
N ILE A 149 -2.06 0.13 -8.14
CA ILE A 149 -1.70 -0.45 -6.85
C ILE A 149 -2.14 0.53 -5.75
N ILE A 150 -3.42 0.53 -5.39
CA ILE A 150 -3.98 1.40 -4.36
C ILE A 150 -3.43 0.90 -3.02
N ILE A 151 -2.86 1.82 -2.23
CA ILE A 151 -2.35 1.58 -0.86
C ILE A 151 -3.51 1.26 0.12
N LYS A 152 -4.73 1.04 -0.36
CA LYS A 152 -5.86 0.69 0.49
C LYS A 152 -5.72 -0.78 0.84
N LYS A 153 -5.39 -1.03 2.11
CA LYS A 153 -5.38 -2.34 2.79
C LYS A 153 -6.59 -3.24 2.44
N GLY A 154 -7.69 -2.77 1.84
CA GLY A 154 -8.86 -3.57 1.47
C GLY A 154 -8.97 -4.07 0.01
N ASN A 155 -8.53 -3.33 -1.01
CA ASN A 155 -8.82 -3.70 -2.41
C ASN A 155 -7.86 -4.76 -2.99
N SER A 156 -6.59 -4.80 -2.54
CA SER A 156 -5.71 -5.90 -2.94
C SER A 156 -6.13 -7.22 -2.29
N ILE A 157 -6.77 -7.14 -1.12
CA ILE A 157 -7.30 -8.30 -0.42
C ILE A 157 -8.44 -8.93 -1.24
N PHE A 158 -9.38 -8.12 -1.74
CA PHE A 158 -10.48 -8.65 -2.57
C PHE A 158 -9.96 -9.44 -3.78
N ASN A 159 -9.07 -8.84 -4.57
CA ASN A 159 -8.57 -9.49 -5.79
C ASN A 159 -7.74 -10.73 -5.48
N TYR A 160 -6.93 -10.68 -4.41
CA TYR A 160 -6.16 -11.83 -3.94
C TYR A 160 -7.07 -13.02 -3.65
N TYR A 161 -8.08 -12.84 -2.80
CA TYR A 161 -9.03 -13.89 -2.48
C TYR A 161 -9.79 -14.36 -3.72
N TYR A 162 -10.30 -13.44 -4.53
CA TYR A 162 -11.02 -13.77 -5.76
C TYR A 162 -10.21 -14.67 -6.70
N TYR A 163 -8.95 -14.32 -7.00
CA TYR A 163 -8.12 -15.12 -7.91
C TYR A 163 -7.71 -16.46 -7.30
N ASN A 164 -7.39 -16.52 -6.00
CA ASN A 164 -7.07 -17.78 -5.33
C ASN A 164 -8.25 -18.75 -5.39
N ILE A 165 -9.44 -18.28 -5.02
CA ILE A 165 -10.67 -19.08 -5.04
C ILE A 165 -10.98 -19.54 -6.46
N LYS A 166 -10.98 -18.62 -7.43
CA LYS A 166 -11.26 -18.94 -8.83
C LYS A 166 -10.29 -19.99 -9.37
N ASN A 167 -8.99 -19.85 -9.09
CA ASN A 167 -7.98 -20.79 -9.52
C ASN A 167 -8.14 -22.15 -8.85
N ALA A 168 -8.42 -22.20 -7.54
CA ALA A 168 -8.68 -23.45 -6.83
C ALA A 168 -9.87 -24.20 -7.44
N ILE A 169 -10.98 -23.50 -7.70
CA ILE A 169 -12.16 -24.09 -8.36
C ILE A 169 -11.83 -24.61 -9.76
N LEU A 170 -11.12 -23.82 -10.57
CA LEU A 170 -10.76 -24.22 -11.94
C LEU A 170 -9.83 -25.44 -11.99
N LYS A 171 -8.98 -25.62 -10.97
CA LYS A 171 -8.08 -26.76 -10.84
C LYS A 171 -8.73 -27.97 -10.15
N GLY A 172 -9.93 -27.81 -9.58
CA GLY A 172 -10.56 -28.83 -8.72
C GLY A 172 -9.84 -29.02 -7.38
N GLU A 173 -9.11 -28.01 -6.92
CA GLU A 173 -8.45 -27.99 -5.61
C GLU A 173 -9.41 -27.50 -4.53
N ASP A 174 -9.19 -27.96 -3.29
CA ASP A 174 -9.93 -27.44 -2.14
C ASP A 174 -9.56 -25.97 -1.86
N ILE A 175 -10.59 -25.17 -1.61
CA ILE A 175 -10.44 -23.75 -1.24
C ILE A 175 -9.88 -23.69 0.19
N SER A 176 -8.90 -22.82 0.44
CA SER A 176 -8.31 -22.68 1.77
C SER A 176 -9.33 -22.16 2.79
N ASP A 177 -9.16 -22.48 4.07
CA ASP A 177 -10.10 -22.03 5.11
C ASP A 177 -10.14 -20.49 5.20
N SER A 178 -9.01 -19.82 4.98
CA SER A 178 -8.96 -18.36 4.93
C SER A 178 -9.77 -17.76 3.77
N ASP A 179 -9.79 -18.44 2.62
CA ASP A 179 -10.57 -18.03 1.46
C ASP A 179 -12.08 -18.29 1.68
N LYS A 180 -12.42 -19.40 2.35
CA LYS A 180 -13.81 -19.72 2.77
C LYS A 180 -14.34 -18.69 3.79
N ASP A 181 -13.53 -18.31 4.77
CA ASP A 181 -13.87 -17.27 5.75
C ASP A 181 -14.13 -15.93 5.07
N TRP A 182 -13.26 -15.57 4.11
CA TRP A 182 -13.44 -14.37 3.32
C TRP A 182 -14.72 -14.41 2.48
N LEU A 183 -15.00 -15.52 1.79
CA LEU A 183 -16.25 -15.72 1.04
C LEU A 183 -17.47 -15.59 1.93
N THR A 184 -17.43 -16.17 3.12
CA THR A 184 -18.52 -16.09 4.11
C THR A 184 -18.74 -14.64 4.53
N SER A 185 -17.66 -13.88 4.76
CA SER A 185 -17.73 -12.45 5.07
C SER A 185 -18.34 -11.64 3.92
N GLN A 186 -17.92 -11.89 2.67
CA GLN A 186 -18.52 -11.25 1.51
C GLN A 186 -19.99 -11.65 1.36
N GLY A 187 -20.35 -12.90 1.67
CA GLY A 187 -21.71 -13.42 1.64
C GLY A 187 -22.63 -12.67 2.58
N GLY A 188 -22.16 -12.46 3.81
CA GLY A 188 -22.86 -11.64 4.80
C GLY A 188 -23.10 -10.20 4.30
N ARG A 189 -22.06 -9.55 3.76
CA ARG A 189 -22.17 -8.17 3.24
C ARG A 189 -23.12 -8.06 2.04
N TYR A 190 -23.04 -9.02 1.13
CA TYR A 190 -23.89 -9.09 -0.05
C TYR A 190 -25.36 -9.30 0.35
N ALA A 191 -25.63 -10.21 1.28
CA ALA A 191 -26.98 -10.53 1.77
C ALA A 191 -27.58 -9.42 2.65
N ALA A 192 -26.77 -8.72 3.45
CA ALA A 192 -27.19 -7.61 4.30
C ALA A 192 -27.65 -6.37 3.51
N LYS A 193 -27.63 -6.42 2.18
CA LYS A 193 -27.95 -5.30 1.30
C LYS A 193 -27.06 -4.07 1.48
N GLU A 194 -25.88 -4.27 2.07
CA GLU A 194 -24.82 -3.26 2.20
C GLU A 194 -24.03 -3.07 0.89
N TYR A 195 -24.61 -3.49 -0.25
CA TYR A 195 -24.02 -3.38 -1.59
C TYR A 195 -23.72 -1.95 -2.01
N ILE A 196 -24.32 -0.94 -1.36
CA ILE A 196 -24.00 0.48 -1.58
C ILE A 196 -22.51 0.78 -1.30
N SER A 197 -21.84 -0.07 -0.50
CA SER A 197 -20.41 0.08 -0.17
C SER A 197 -19.45 -0.72 -1.06
N ILE A 198 -19.95 -1.67 -1.87
CA ILE A 198 -19.11 -2.57 -2.68
C ILE A 198 -19.00 -1.97 -4.09
N PRO A 199 -17.78 -1.71 -4.60
CA PRO A 199 -17.58 -1.24 -5.96
C PRO A 199 -18.19 -2.19 -7.00
N GLU A 200 -18.78 -1.65 -8.06
CA GLU A 200 -19.46 -2.41 -9.12
C GLU A 200 -18.62 -3.56 -9.70
N HIS A 201 -17.35 -3.31 -10.03
CA HIS A 201 -16.43 -4.34 -10.54
C HIS A 201 -16.16 -5.50 -9.54
N GLN A 202 -16.33 -5.27 -8.24
CA GLN A 202 -16.23 -6.34 -7.23
C GLN A 202 -17.52 -7.16 -7.18
N LEU A 203 -18.68 -6.53 -7.37
CA LEU A 203 -19.96 -7.24 -7.47
C LEU A 203 -19.97 -8.18 -8.67
N GLU A 204 -19.48 -7.73 -9.83
CA GLU A 204 -19.34 -8.58 -11.02
C GLU A 204 -18.50 -9.84 -10.74
N ARG A 205 -17.40 -9.67 -10.00
CA ARG A 205 -16.50 -10.78 -9.61
C ARG A 205 -17.13 -11.70 -8.57
N LEU A 206 -17.90 -11.17 -7.61
CA LEU A 206 -18.65 -11.99 -6.66
C LEU A 206 -19.74 -12.81 -7.37
N GLU A 207 -20.44 -12.21 -8.33
CA GLU A 207 -21.42 -12.91 -9.19
C GLU A 207 -20.77 -13.99 -10.05
N GLU A 208 -19.53 -13.79 -10.50
CA GLU A 208 -18.78 -14.83 -11.17
C GLU A 208 -18.44 -16.00 -10.22
N LEU A 209 -17.90 -15.72 -9.03
CA LEU A 209 -17.62 -16.75 -8.03
C LEU A 209 -18.87 -17.51 -7.60
N LYS A 210 -20.00 -16.82 -7.49
CA LYS A 210 -21.33 -17.41 -7.25
C LYS A 210 -21.68 -18.48 -8.28
N LYS A 211 -21.53 -18.15 -9.57
CA LYS A 211 -21.80 -19.08 -10.67
C LYS A 211 -20.86 -20.28 -10.62
N LEU A 212 -19.58 -20.05 -10.35
CA LEU A 212 -18.57 -21.10 -10.26
C LEU A 212 -18.80 -22.06 -9.09
N LEU A 213 -19.10 -21.53 -7.91
CA LEU A 213 -19.32 -22.31 -6.68
C LEU A 213 -20.68 -23.01 -6.64
N LYS A 214 -21.61 -22.64 -7.53
CA LYS A 214 -23.03 -23.06 -7.48
C LYS A 214 -23.67 -22.81 -6.11
N LEU A 215 -23.20 -21.78 -5.39
CA LEU A 215 -23.71 -21.44 -4.07
C LEU A 215 -24.85 -20.42 -4.18
N PRO A 216 -25.99 -20.65 -3.51
CA PRO A 216 -26.97 -19.59 -3.30
C PRO A 216 -26.39 -18.58 -2.30
N TRP A 217 -26.15 -17.34 -2.73
CA TRP A 217 -25.76 -16.24 -1.83
C TRP A 217 -26.93 -15.75 -0.97
N GLU A 218 -28.12 -16.30 -1.21
CA GLU A 218 -29.28 -16.11 -0.36
C GLU A 218 -29.00 -16.82 0.96
N VAL A 219 -28.62 -16.03 1.97
CA VAL A 219 -28.61 -16.49 3.35
C VAL A 219 -30.01 -17.03 3.62
N SER A 220 -30.11 -18.33 3.86
CA SER A 220 -31.34 -18.91 4.35
C SER A 220 -31.70 -18.14 5.62
N ASN A 221 -32.84 -17.44 5.60
CA ASN A 221 -33.35 -16.62 6.70
C ASN A 221 -33.47 -17.36 8.04
N THR A 222 -33.18 -18.66 8.07
CA THR A 222 -33.23 -19.53 9.24
C THR A 222 -32.02 -19.44 10.15
N ASN A 223 -30.93 -18.76 9.77
CA ASN A 223 -29.82 -18.47 10.69
C ASN A 223 -29.38 -17.01 10.58
N GLN A 224 -30.08 -16.12 11.32
CA GLN A 224 -29.49 -14.85 11.74
C GLN A 224 -28.13 -15.15 12.37
N ASN A 225 -27.07 -14.64 11.74
CA ASN A 225 -25.69 -14.90 12.12
C ASN A 225 -25.46 -14.60 13.62
N PRO A 226 -25.22 -15.61 14.49
CA PRO A 226 -25.07 -15.40 15.92
C PRO A 226 -23.82 -14.58 16.29
N TYR A 227 -22.89 -14.38 15.35
CA TYR A 227 -21.67 -13.60 15.57
C TYR A 227 -21.89 -12.08 15.52
N ILE A 228 -22.74 -11.58 14.61
CA ILE A 228 -23.04 -10.15 14.52
C ILE A 228 -23.78 -9.70 15.80
N ASN A 229 -24.62 -10.55 16.37
CA ASN A 229 -25.35 -10.22 17.59
C ASN A 229 -24.54 -10.36 18.90
N LYS A 230 -23.40 -11.06 18.90
CA LYS A 230 -22.56 -11.24 20.10
C LYS A 230 -21.56 -10.10 20.29
N GLU A 231 -20.89 -9.65 19.23
CA GLU A 231 -19.88 -8.59 19.34
C GLU A 231 -20.51 -7.20 19.53
N HIS A 232 -21.60 -6.88 18.85
CA HIS A 232 -22.29 -5.60 19.05
C HIS A 232 -22.89 -5.47 20.45
N LYS A 233 -23.32 -6.59 21.06
CA LYS A 233 -23.68 -6.62 22.47
C LYS A 233 -22.48 -6.30 23.37
N SER A 234 -21.26 -6.69 22.99
CA SER A 234 -20.05 -6.37 23.76
C SER A 234 -19.73 -4.88 23.75
N THR A 235 -19.76 -4.21 22.59
CA THR A 235 -19.46 -2.77 22.50
C THR A 235 -20.55 -1.94 23.17
N ALA A 236 -21.82 -2.27 22.90
CA ALA A 236 -22.98 -1.65 23.52
C ALA A 236 -22.94 -1.74 25.06
N GLN A 237 -22.69 -2.94 25.58
CA GLN A 237 -22.60 -3.20 27.00
C GLN A 237 -21.39 -2.51 27.63
N TRP A 238 -20.23 -2.54 26.96
CA TRP A 238 -19.02 -1.86 27.41
C TRP A 238 -19.26 -0.36 27.58
N PHE A 239 -19.95 0.30 26.65
CA PHE A 239 -20.27 1.72 26.79
C PHE A 239 -21.23 2.01 27.93
N LYS A 240 -22.18 1.12 28.24
CA LYS A 240 -23.04 1.26 29.42
C LYS A 240 -22.24 1.17 30.72
N GLU A 241 -21.28 0.26 30.79
CA GLU A 241 -20.42 0.04 31.96
C GLU A 241 -19.39 1.16 32.13
N MET A 242 -18.84 1.66 31.03
CA MET A 242 -17.78 2.66 31.02
C MET A 242 -18.30 4.10 31.03
N ALA A 243 -19.59 4.33 30.74
CA ALA A 243 -20.22 5.64 30.73
C ALA A 243 -19.91 6.53 31.97
N PRO A 244 -19.84 6.01 33.21
CA PRO A 244 -19.48 6.82 34.38
C PRO A 244 -18.01 7.27 34.41
N PHE A 245 -17.12 6.59 33.68
CA PHE A 245 -15.67 6.76 33.75
C PHE A 245 -15.09 7.51 32.55
N ILE A 246 -15.88 7.74 31.50
CA ILE A 246 -15.43 8.40 30.27
C ILE A 246 -16.18 9.72 30.05
N ASN A 247 -15.49 10.72 29.48
CA ASN A 247 -16.13 11.98 29.13
C ASN A 247 -16.91 11.82 27.81
N ILE A 248 -18.16 11.38 27.91
CA ILE A 248 -19.04 11.10 26.77
C ILE A 248 -19.12 12.29 25.81
N THR A 249 -19.20 13.53 26.32
CA THR A 249 -19.30 14.73 25.48
C THR A 249 -18.04 14.96 24.66
N GLN A 250 -16.85 14.65 25.19
CA GLN A 250 -15.61 14.71 24.42
C GLN A 250 -15.55 13.65 23.33
N ILE A 251 -16.09 12.45 23.57
CA ILE A 251 -16.16 11.38 22.56
C ILE A 251 -17.09 11.81 21.43
N GLU A 252 -18.29 12.28 21.76
CA GLU A 252 -19.26 12.77 20.76
C GLU A 252 -18.64 13.90 19.92
N TYR A 253 -17.90 14.82 20.55
CA TYR A 253 -17.20 15.89 19.83
C TYR A 253 -16.05 15.39 18.96
N LYS A 254 -15.18 14.50 19.47
CA LYS A 254 -14.00 13.98 18.75
C LYS A 254 -14.40 13.26 17.46
N TYR A 255 -15.53 12.56 17.49
CA TYR A 255 -16.00 11.71 16.40
C TYR A 255 -17.17 12.31 15.61
N ASP A 256 -17.47 13.60 15.81
CA ASP A 256 -18.55 14.33 15.11
C ASP A 256 -19.92 13.64 15.24
N MET A 257 -20.22 13.09 16.43
CA MET A 257 -21.49 12.44 16.72
C MET A 257 -22.56 13.47 17.11
N PRO A 258 -23.85 13.21 16.82
CA PRO A 258 -24.95 14.02 17.33
C PRO A 258 -24.88 14.14 18.86
N LYS A 259 -25.00 15.38 19.35
CA LYS A 259 -24.94 15.67 20.79
C LYS A 259 -25.99 14.87 21.57
N GLY A 260 -25.53 14.14 22.59
CA GLY A 260 -26.36 13.32 23.46
C GLY A 260 -26.76 11.97 22.86
N LEU A 261 -26.22 11.57 21.70
CA LEU A 261 -26.47 10.25 21.11
C LEU A 261 -26.06 9.13 22.07
N ILE A 262 -24.82 9.16 22.57
CA ILE A 262 -24.29 8.13 23.46
C ILE A 262 -25.03 8.20 24.81
N GLN A 263 -25.33 9.41 25.29
CA GLN A 263 -26.09 9.59 26.53
C GLN A 263 -27.48 8.96 26.45
N LYS A 264 -28.19 9.17 25.33
CA LYS A 264 -29.52 8.58 25.12
C LYS A 264 -29.46 7.07 25.01
N PHE A 265 -28.46 6.54 24.33
CA PHE A 265 -28.21 5.12 24.26
C PHE A 265 -27.94 4.50 25.63
N CYS A 266 -27.02 5.06 26.43
CA CYS A 266 -26.68 4.52 27.74
C CYS A 266 -27.81 4.64 28.76
N LYS A 267 -28.64 5.70 28.68
CA LYS A 267 -29.72 5.96 29.67
C LYS A 267 -31.07 5.34 29.31
N TYR A 268 -31.39 5.27 28.02
CA TYR A 268 -32.74 4.94 27.55
C TYR A 268 -32.76 3.75 26.59
N ASP A 269 -31.63 3.06 26.39
CA ASP A 269 -31.50 1.95 25.44
C ASP A 269 -31.97 2.32 24.03
N THR A 270 -31.80 3.58 23.66
CA THR A 270 -32.16 4.07 22.33
C THR A 270 -31.26 3.40 21.29
N PRO A 271 -31.81 2.71 20.26
CA PRO A 271 -30.99 2.08 19.24
C PRO A 271 -30.07 3.09 18.57
N ILE A 272 -28.79 2.75 18.48
CA ILE A 272 -27.77 3.54 17.79
C ILE A 272 -27.68 3.04 16.33
N ASP A 273 -27.58 3.97 15.38
CA ASP A 273 -27.28 3.66 13.98
C ASP A 273 -25.93 2.94 13.85
N HIS A 274 -25.88 1.86 13.05
CA HIS A 274 -24.69 1.04 12.86
C HIS A 274 -23.42 1.84 12.54
N ARG A 275 -23.53 2.97 11.80
CA ARG A 275 -22.39 3.84 11.51
C ARG A 275 -21.69 4.31 12.79
N TRP A 276 -22.44 4.66 13.82
CA TRP A 276 -21.88 5.13 15.09
C TRP A 276 -21.32 3.97 15.91
N VAL A 277 -21.88 2.77 15.81
CA VAL A 277 -21.35 1.57 16.47
C VAL A 277 -19.91 1.29 16.04
N LEU A 278 -19.59 1.41 14.74
CA LEU A 278 -18.23 1.25 14.23
C LEU A 278 -17.25 2.27 14.81
N VAL A 279 -17.69 3.51 14.97
CA VAL A 279 -16.88 4.59 15.51
C VAL A 279 -16.64 4.41 17.01
N LEU A 280 -17.66 3.95 17.73
CA LEU A 280 -17.56 3.57 19.15
C LEU A 280 -16.60 2.38 19.35
N GLU A 281 -16.58 1.42 18.43
CA GLU A 281 -15.66 0.29 18.45
C GLU A 281 -14.20 0.73 18.19
N GLU A 282 -13.98 1.70 17.31
CA GLU A 282 -12.66 2.31 17.09
C GLU A 282 -12.17 3.02 18.37
N PHE A 283 -13.03 3.82 19.01
CA PHE A 283 -12.70 4.44 20.30
C PHE A 283 -12.39 3.41 21.37
N ARG A 284 -13.18 2.33 21.49
CA ARG A 284 -12.96 1.28 22.48
C ARG A 284 -11.58 0.64 22.33
N LYS A 285 -11.16 0.37 21.09
CA LYS A 285 -9.83 -0.17 20.79
C LYS A 285 -8.73 0.82 21.19
N GLU A 286 -8.86 2.08 20.79
CA GLU A 286 -7.94 3.15 21.22
C GLU A 286 -7.84 3.25 22.75
N PHE A 287 -8.95 3.08 23.47
CA PHE A 287 -9.00 3.20 24.92
C PHE A 287 -8.39 2.00 25.66
N CYS A 288 -8.58 0.78 25.15
CA CYS A 288 -8.07 -0.44 25.78
C CYS A 288 -6.60 -0.76 25.43
N ASP A 289 -6.03 -0.11 24.40
CA ASP A 289 -4.63 -0.28 24.01
C ASP A 289 -3.64 0.57 24.85
N PHE A 290 -4.13 1.26 25.90
CA PHE A 290 -3.35 2.01 26.90
C PHE A 290 -3.38 1.34 28.27
#